data_AF-I7BEE0-F1
#
_entry.id   AF-I7BEE0-F1
#
_cell.length_a   1.000
_cell.length_b   1.000
_cell.length_c   1.000
_cell.angle_alpha   90.00
_cell.angle_beta   90.00
_cell.angle_gamma   90.00
#
_symmetry.space_group_name_H-M   'P 1'
#
loop_
_entity.id
_entity.type
_entity.pdbx_description
1 polymer ?
#
loop_
_entity_poly.entity_id
_entity_poly.type
_entity_poly.pdbx_seq_one_letter_code
_entity_poly.pdbx_strand_id
1 'polypeptide(L)'
;MLPHGDHTMLDIWNGGGSVGTQQQLLEARGELRRPVQDPERLINAQSAYTRTAANEIRAQFPRLPNPDLVMYVYPHLAGTQQTPVPGYSTVFPLYEKVQYALPGERLDDL
;
A
#
# COMPACT_ATOMS: atom_id res chain seq x y z
N MET A 1 -37.41 -16.61 -1.91
CA MET A 1 -37.23 -17.71 -2.89
C MET A 1 -37.68 -17.22 -4.25
N LEU A 2 -36.96 -17.55 -5.31
CA LEU A 2 -37.39 -17.22 -6.68
C LEU A 2 -38.46 -18.24 -7.11
N PRO A 3 -39.52 -17.82 -7.84
CA PRO A 3 -40.53 -18.75 -8.31
C PRO A 3 -39.91 -19.71 -9.34
N HIS A 4 -40.15 -21.00 -9.18
CA HIS A 4 -39.75 -22.04 -10.13
C HIS A 4 -40.97 -22.46 -10.96
N GLY A 5 -40.91 -22.28 -12.29
CA GLY A 5 -41.99 -22.56 -13.24
C GLY A 5 -41.93 -21.68 -14.50
N ASP A 6 -42.75 -21.97 -15.51
CA ASP A 6 -42.84 -21.25 -16.79
C ASP A 6 -43.54 -19.89 -16.65
N HIS A 7 -42.95 -18.97 -15.88
CA HIS A 7 -43.45 -17.60 -15.74
C HIS A 7 -42.60 -16.66 -16.58
N THR A 8 -43.24 -15.82 -17.40
CA THR A 8 -42.53 -14.80 -18.16
C THR A 8 -42.09 -13.66 -17.24
N MET A 9 -41.02 -12.95 -17.59
CA MET A 9 -40.56 -11.76 -16.83
C MET A 9 -41.66 -10.71 -16.66
N LEU A 10 -42.59 -10.61 -17.63
CA LEU A 10 -43.74 -9.73 -17.58
C LEU A 10 -44.75 -10.16 -16.49
N ASP A 11 -45.01 -11.46 -16.36
CA ASP A 11 -45.91 -12.00 -15.33
C ASP A 11 -45.35 -11.79 -13.92
N ILE A 12 -44.04 -11.95 -13.74
CA ILE A 12 -43.35 -11.71 -12.46
C ILE A 12 -43.44 -10.24 -12.07
N TRP A 13 -43.25 -9.33 -13.02
CA TRP A 13 -43.34 -7.89 -12.78
C TRP A 13 -44.76 -7.46 -12.39
N ASN A 14 -45.78 -7.98 -13.08
CA ASN A 14 -47.18 -7.67 -12.81
C ASN A 14 -47.68 -8.32 -11.50
N GLY A 15 -47.17 -9.51 -11.13
CA GLY A 15 -47.52 -10.21 -9.89
C GLY A 15 -46.90 -9.63 -8.62
N GLY A 16 -45.81 -8.85 -8.75
CA GLY A 16 -45.13 -8.19 -7.63
C GLY A 16 -45.95 -7.10 -6.90
N GLY A 17 -47.14 -6.76 -7.42
CA GLY A 17 -48.05 -5.75 -6.89
C GLY A 17 -49.20 -6.27 -6.03
N SER A 18 -49.29 -7.57 -5.71
CA SER A 18 -50.36 -8.07 -4.85
C SER A 18 -50.10 -7.71 -3.38
N VAL A 19 -51.12 -7.20 -2.68
CA VAL A 19 -51.04 -6.68 -1.31
C VAL A 19 -50.54 -7.73 -0.29
N GLY A 20 -50.65 -9.03 -0.60
CA GLY A 20 -50.11 -10.13 0.22
C GLY A 20 -48.63 -10.46 -0.03
N THR A 21 -48.14 -10.32 -1.26
CA THR A 21 -46.72 -10.57 -1.58
C THR A 21 -45.78 -9.53 -0.97
N GLN A 22 -46.26 -8.30 -0.74
CA GLN A 22 -45.47 -7.26 -0.07
C GLN A 22 -45.16 -7.63 1.39
N GLN A 23 -46.13 -8.17 2.12
CA GLN A 23 -45.93 -8.59 3.52
C GLN A 23 -44.95 -9.76 3.61
N GLN A 24 -45.12 -10.78 2.77
CA GLN A 24 -44.20 -11.92 2.72
C GLN A 24 -42.77 -11.50 2.29
N LEU A 25 -42.64 -10.53 1.38
CA LEU A 25 -41.34 -9.98 0.99
C LEU A 25 -40.70 -9.15 2.12
N LEU A 26 -41.49 -8.40 2.87
CA LEU A 26 -41.02 -7.64 4.04
C LEU A 26 -40.56 -8.59 5.16
N GLU A 27 -41.29 -9.68 5.37
CA GLU A 27 -40.97 -10.71 6.36
C GLU A 27 -39.70 -11.48 5.96
N ALA A 28 -39.59 -11.92 4.70
CA ALA A 28 -38.38 -12.54 4.16
C ALA A 28 -37.16 -11.59 4.17
N ARG A 29 -37.37 -10.29 3.95
CA ARG A 29 -36.31 -9.27 4.11
C ARG A 29 -35.93 -9.06 5.58
N GLY A 30 -36.87 -9.24 6.50
CA GLY A 30 -36.65 -9.21 7.94
C GLY A 30 -35.72 -10.34 8.40
N GLU A 31 -35.95 -11.56 7.92
CA GLU A 31 -35.10 -12.73 8.23
C GLU A 31 -33.66 -12.57 7.71
N LEU A 32 -33.49 -11.95 6.54
CA LEU A 32 -32.18 -11.72 5.93
C LEU A 32 -31.46 -10.49 6.50
N ARG A 33 -32.14 -9.67 7.30
CA ARG A 33 -31.57 -8.47 7.91
C ARG A 33 -30.71 -8.87 9.09
N ARG A 34 -29.47 -9.27 8.82
CA ARG A 34 -28.47 -9.48 9.86
C ARG A 34 -28.15 -8.12 10.51
N PRO A 35 -28.44 -7.92 11.81
CA PRO A 35 -28.06 -6.68 12.47
C PRO A 35 -26.54 -6.57 12.47
N VAL A 36 -26.05 -5.36 12.25
CA VAL A 36 -24.63 -5.06 12.39
C VAL A 36 -24.29 -5.26 13.87
N GLN A 37 -23.59 -6.35 14.17
CA GLN A 37 -23.12 -6.65 15.51
C GLN A 37 -21.95 -5.73 15.83
N ASP A 38 -21.98 -5.08 17.00
CA ASP A 38 -20.96 -4.15 17.48
C ASP A 38 -20.58 -3.03 16.48
N PRO A 39 -21.50 -2.09 16.19
CA PRO A 39 -21.20 -0.95 15.32
C PRO A 39 -20.01 -0.13 15.84
N GLU A 40 -19.88 0.02 17.16
CA GLU A 40 -18.71 0.60 17.85
C GLU A 40 -17.41 -0.09 17.43
N ARG A 41 -17.38 -1.43 17.40
CA ARG A 41 -16.19 -2.20 17.06
C ARG A 41 -15.84 -2.08 15.58
N LEU A 42 -16.84 -2.02 14.71
CA LEU A 42 -16.64 -1.81 13.27
C LEU A 42 -16.17 -0.39 12.96
N ILE A 43 -16.70 0.62 13.64
CA ILE A 43 -16.26 2.02 13.53
C ILE A 43 -14.83 2.15 14.09
N ASN A 44 -14.53 1.52 15.22
CA ASN A 44 -13.18 1.48 15.79
C ASN A 44 -12.19 0.72 14.88
N ALA A 45 -12.61 -0.37 14.24
CA ALA A 45 -11.79 -1.10 13.27
C ALA A 45 -11.54 -0.28 11.98
N GLN A 46 -12.57 0.41 11.47
CA GLN A 46 -12.47 1.26 10.28
C GLN A 46 -11.59 2.50 10.54
N SER A 47 -11.73 3.11 11.73
CA SER A 47 -10.90 4.24 12.14
C SER A 47 -9.45 3.82 12.44
N ALA A 48 -9.20 2.59 12.90
CA ALA A 48 -7.85 2.04 12.98
C ALA A 48 -7.23 1.83 11.58
N TYR A 49 -8.02 1.36 10.60
CA TYR A 49 -7.59 1.18 9.21
C TYR A 49 -7.27 2.52 8.51
N THR A 50 -8.05 3.58 8.78
CA THR A 50 -7.86 4.91 8.19
C THR A 50 -6.89 5.82 8.96
N ARG A 51 -6.70 5.66 10.28
CA ARG A 51 -5.67 6.41 11.04
C ARG A 51 -4.25 5.97 10.74
N THR A 52 -4.06 4.87 10.04
CA THR A 52 -2.76 4.51 9.49
C THR A 52 -2.46 5.16 8.14
N ALA A 53 -3.14 6.25 7.76
CA ALA A 53 -2.59 7.22 6.79
C ALA A 53 -1.18 7.72 7.23
N ALA A 54 -0.92 7.77 8.54
CA ALA A 54 0.43 8.00 9.07
C ALA A 54 1.42 6.84 8.77
N ASN A 55 0.92 5.62 8.55
CA ASN A 55 1.74 4.50 8.07
C ASN A 55 1.90 4.52 6.55
N GLU A 56 1.00 5.15 5.78
CA GLU A 56 1.20 5.36 4.33
C GLU A 56 2.30 6.40 4.06
N ILE A 57 2.55 7.31 5.01
CA ILE A 57 3.75 8.16 5.06
C ILE A 57 5.03 7.36 5.41
N ARG A 58 4.92 6.08 5.82
CA ARG A 58 6.09 5.18 5.83
C ARG A 58 6.40 4.88 4.38
N ALA A 59 7.27 5.74 3.83
CA ALA A 59 7.60 5.83 2.44
C ALA A 59 7.74 4.43 1.81
N GLN A 60 6.88 4.13 0.83
CA GLN A 60 6.99 2.94 -0.03
C GLN A 60 8.39 2.82 -0.66
N PHE A 61 9.11 3.95 -0.70
CA PHE A 61 10.46 4.11 -1.20
C PHE A 61 11.35 4.65 -0.07
N PRO A 62 11.90 3.78 0.81
CA PRO A 62 12.90 4.17 1.79
C PRO A 62 14.23 4.50 1.08
N ARG A 63 15.07 5.35 1.68
CA ARG A 63 16.38 5.68 1.11
C ARG A 63 17.33 4.51 1.28
N LEU A 64 18.13 4.24 0.25
CA LEU A 64 19.24 3.29 0.35
C LEU A 64 20.40 3.90 1.17
N PRO A 65 21.10 3.09 1.99
CA PRO A 65 22.35 3.51 2.60
C PRO A 65 23.35 3.96 1.53
N ASN A 66 24.04 5.07 1.81
CA ASN A 66 25.10 5.59 0.94
C ASN A 66 26.39 5.71 1.78
N PRO A 67 27.15 4.62 1.93
CA PRO A 67 28.36 4.63 2.73
C PRO A 67 29.45 5.46 2.05
N ASP A 68 30.32 6.02 2.88
CA ASP A 68 31.54 6.66 2.42
C ASP A 68 32.60 5.60 2.08
N LEU A 69 33.25 5.78 0.94
CA LEU A 69 34.37 4.99 0.48
C LEU A 69 35.67 5.76 0.68
N VAL A 70 36.76 5.02 0.94
CA VAL A 70 38.10 5.58 1.08
C VAL A 70 38.94 5.14 -0.11
N MET A 71 39.51 6.09 -0.86
CA MET A 71 40.51 5.82 -1.88
C MET A 71 41.87 6.31 -1.41
N TYR A 72 42.89 5.46 -1.58
CA TYR A 72 44.28 5.84 -1.40
C TYR A 72 44.90 6.23 -2.74
N VAL A 73 45.44 7.44 -2.80
CA VAL A 73 46.21 7.93 -3.94
C VAL A 73 47.70 7.75 -3.62
N TYR A 74 48.37 6.93 -4.42
CA TYR A 74 49.81 6.71 -4.25
C TYR A 74 50.61 7.96 -4.66
N PRO A 75 51.80 8.20 -4.08
CA PRO A 75 52.65 9.33 -4.45
C PRO A 75 53.00 9.29 -5.95
N HIS A 76 52.79 10.38 -6.67
CA HIS A 76 53.03 10.46 -8.12
C HIS A 76 53.43 11.87 -8.56
N LEU A 77 53.89 12.00 -9.81
CA LEU A 77 54.15 13.31 -10.43
C LEU A 77 52.91 13.73 -11.23
N ALA A 78 52.51 14.99 -11.12
CA ALA A 78 51.29 15.50 -11.76
C ALA A 78 51.56 16.72 -12.66
N GLY A 79 50.73 16.86 -13.70
CA GLY A 79 50.77 17.98 -14.64
C GLY A 79 51.98 17.97 -15.59
N THR A 80 52.13 19.04 -16.38
CA THR A 80 53.23 19.18 -17.36
C THR A 80 54.58 19.47 -16.69
N GLN A 81 54.57 20.11 -15.51
CA GLN A 81 55.76 20.46 -14.75
C GLN A 81 56.27 19.33 -13.85
N GLN A 82 55.65 18.14 -13.88
CA GLN A 82 56.06 16.97 -13.09
C GLN A 82 56.16 17.28 -11.58
N THR A 83 55.20 18.06 -11.06
CA THR A 83 55.20 18.45 -9.65
C THR A 83 54.92 17.23 -8.77
N PRO A 84 55.71 16.98 -7.70
CA PRO A 84 55.50 15.83 -6.83
C PRO A 84 54.24 16.01 -5.98
N VAL A 85 53.39 14.99 -5.99
CA VAL A 85 52.18 14.88 -5.17
C VAL A 85 52.41 13.77 -4.13
N PRO A 86 52.35 14.08 -2.82
CA PRO A 86 52.44 13.06 -1.76
C PRO A 86 51.28 12.08 -1.82
N GLY A 87 51.44 10.91 -1.19
CA GLY A 87 50.34 9.97 -1.04
C GLY A 87 49.35 10.43 0.02
N TYR A 88 48.06 10.27 -0.25
CA TYR A 88 47.00 10.63 0.70
C TYR A 88 45.76 9.76 0.51
N SER A 89 44.94 9.66 1.56
CA SER A 89 43.62 9.04 1.50
C SER A 89 42.55 10.11 1.35
N THR A 90 41.57 9.85 0.50
CA THR A 90 40.40 10.71 0.32
C THR A 90 39.12 9.92 0.51
N VAL A 91 38.05 10.59 0.95
CA VAL A 91 36.74 10.00 1.22
C VAL A 91 35.72 10.53 0.23
N PHE A 92 34.87 9.67 -0.32
CA PHE A 92 33.80 10.04 -1.25
C PHE A 92 32.60 9.10 -1.12
N PRO A 93 31.37 9.56 -1.38
CA PRO A 93 30.19 8.73 -1.24
C PRO A 93 30.14 7.63 -2.32
N LEU A 94 29.57 6.47 -1.99
CA LEU A 94 29.33 5.38 -2.95
C LEU A 94 28.41 5.79 -4.12
N TYR A 95 27.38 6.59 -3.84
CA TYR A 95 26.41 7.12 -4.81
C TYR A 95 26.45 8.65 -4.86
N GLU A 96 26.37 9.20 -6.07
CA GLU A 96 26.35 10.66 -6.31
C GLU A 96 25.05 11.33 -5.83
N LYS A 97 23.93 10.60 -5.88
CA LYS A 97 22.61 11.08 -5.48
C LYS A 97 21.95 10.10 -4.50
N VAL A 98 21.01 10.61 -3.71
CA VAL A 98 20.18 9.78 -2.84
C VAL A 98 19.36 8.82 -3.70
N GLN A 99 19.57 7.52 -3.48
CA GLN A 99 18.79 6.46 -4.12
C GLN A 99 17.69 6.00 -3.16
N TYR A 100 16.58 5.54 -3.73
CA TYR A 100 15.49 4.96 -2.98
C TYR A 100 15.32 3.50 -3.35
N ALA A 101 15.11 2.66 -2.35
CA ALA A 101 14.81 1.25 -2.52
C ALA A 101 13.40 1.07 -3.07
N LEU A 102 13.22 0.07 -3.93
CA LEU A 102 11.90 -0.36 -4.38
C LEU A 102 11.18 -1.16 -3.29
N PRO A 103 9.84 -1.24 -3.33
CA PRO A 103 9.09 -2.07 -2.39
C PRO A 103 9.58 -3.52 -2.41
N GLY A 104 10.00 -4.03 -1.26
CA GLY A 104 10.50 -5.40 -1.11
C GLY A 104 12.02 -5.56 -1.26
N GLU A 105 12.75 -4.52 -1.64
CA GLU A 105 14.22 -4.53 -1.56
C GLU A 105 14.68 -4.43 -0.10
N ARG A 106 15.78 -5.12 0.21
CA ARG A 106 16.34 -5.20 1.56
C ARG A 106 17.26 -4.00 1.80
N LEU A 107 17.10 -3.33 2.94
CA LEU A 107 17.77 -2.06 3.27
C LEU A 107 19.08 -2.21 4.06
N ASP A 108 19.61 -3.42 4.16
CA ASP A 108 20.50 -3.85 5.24
C ASP A 108 21.52 -2.87 5.82
N ASP A 109 21.59 -2.91 7.15
CA ASP A 109 22.80 -2.68 7.93
C ASP A 109 23.63 -3.98 7.92
N LEU A 110 24.84 -3.97 7.34
CA LEU A 110 25.82 -5.06 7.49
C LEU A 110 26.34 -5.15 8.93
#